data_AF-W2HK46-F1
#
_entry.id   AF-W2HK46-F1
#
_cell.length_a   1.000
_cell.length_b   1.000
_cell.length_c   1.000
_cell.angle_alpha   90.00
_cell.angle_beta   90.00
_cell.angle_gamma   90.00
#
_symmetry.space_group_name_H-M   'P 1'
#
loop_
_entity.id
_entity.type
_entity.pdbx_description
1 polymer ?
#
loop_
_entity_poly.entity_id
_entity_poly.type
_entity_poly.pdbx_seq_one_letter_code
_entity_poly.pdbx_strand_id
1 'polypeptide(L)'
;MDKIEVDTWLVESMLSCITTDWNCGLMKKYSQFMVTTLIEYLSLTDSASPSYSEPATVYPGTLNRDRSMMVLKKSDASYYSLFNESWSDEDYAVRLFPNAYEVFTRAFLASAMVPNATADGAPSCSQSQGCSDGGKGMECVYPGVCVKKSAFHHEASSPGIKRTDTPLQYDVVNSSHPIWTEPQWANDIGSYSFPDPGAWIGWITLAIGVVVTGLGVGASFMVLRSVQKMKLM
;
A
#
# COMPACT_ATOMS: atom_id res chain seq x y z
N MET A 1 39.90 -19.14 16.60
CA MET A 1 38.53 -18.59 16.73
C MET A 1 38.61 -17.19 16.18
N ASP A 2 38.16 -17.01 14.95
CA ASP A 2 38.02 -15.68 14.38
C ASP A 2 36.92 -14.94 15.15
N LYS A 3 37.18 -13.69 15.52
CA LYS A 3 36.20 -12.87 16.23
C LYS A 3 35.12 -12.47 15.24
N ILE A 4 33.86 -12.58 15.66
CA ILE A 4 32.75 -11.98 14.94
C ILE A 4 32.89 -10.46 15.06
N GLU A 5 33.02 -9.78 13.93
CA GLU A 5 33.12 -8.32 13.85
C GLU A 5 31.84 -7.75 13.25
N VAL A 6 31.43 -6.57 13.73
CA VAL A 6 30.26 -5.85 13.24
C VAL A 6 30.72 -4.77 12.29
N ASP A 7 30.15 -4.73 11.09
CA ASP A 7 30.33 -3.61 10.17
C ASP A 7 29.56 -2.39 10.69
N THR A 8 30.27 -1.50 11.37
CA THR A 8 29.68 -0.30 12.01
C THR A 8 29.09 0.65 10.97
N TRP A 9 29.71 0.77 9.81
CA TRP A 9 29.24 1.67 8.75
C TRP A 9 27.92 1.19 8.16
N LEU A 10 27.79 -0.13 7.96
CA LEU A 10 26.54 -0.74 7.51
C LEU A 10 25.42 -0.52 8.54
N VAL A 11 25.70 -0.74 9.83
CA VAL A 11 24.72 -0.55 10.92
C VAL A 11 24.25 0.89 11.02
N GLU A 12 25.17 1.86 10.98
CA GLU A 12 24.83 3.29 10.99
C GLU A 12 24.00 3.69 9.78
N SER A 13 24.37 3.20 8.59
CA SER A 13 23.63 3.45 7.35
C SER A 13 22.21 2.85 7.41
N MET A 14 22.07 1.62 7.91
CA MET A 14 20.76 0.98 8.11
C MET A 14 19.90 1.77 9.09
N LEU A 15 20.45 2.16 10.24
CA LEU A 15 19.72 2.89 11.27
C LEU A 15 19.22 4.23 10.73
N SER A 16 20.07 4.98 10.01
CA SER A 16 19.66 6.22 9.37
C SER A 16 18.51 5.98 8.40
N CYS A 17 18.64 5.03 7.47
CA CYS A 17 17.59 4.74 6.51
C CYS A 17 16.25 4.37 7.17
N ILE A 18 16.26 3.46 8.14
CA ILE A 18 15.04 2.96 8.78
C ILE A 18 14.31 4.07 9.55
N THR A 19 15.05 4.99 10.16
CA THR A 19 14.48 6.04 11.02
C THR A 19 14.15 7.33 10.29
N THR A 20 14.76 7.61 9.13
CA THR A 20 14.58 8.89 8.44
C THR A 20 13.93 8.77 7.06
N ASP A 21 14.39 7.83 6.23
CA ASP A 21 13.99 7.77 4.82
C ASP A 21 14.12 6.34 4.26
N TRP A 22 12.97 5.70 4.02
CA TRP A 22 12.92 4.36 3.43
C TRP A 22 13.25 4.34 1.92
N ASN A 23 13.40 5.51 1.30
CA ASN A 23 13.81 5.68 -0.08
C ASN A 23 15.34 5.89 -0.21
N CYS A 24 16.10 5.69 0.87
CA CYS A 24 17.55 5.89 0.88
C CYS A 24 18.29 4.94 -0.10
N GLY A 25 19.54 5.30 -0.43
CA GLY A 25 20.37 4.52 -1.36
C GLY A 25 20.60 3.08 -0.92
N LEU A 26 20.79 2.81 0.38
CA LEU A 26 21.00 1.45 0.89
C LEU A 26 19.78 0.57 0.65
N MET A 27 18.58 1.03 1.04
CA MET A 27 17.34 0.26 0.85
C MET A 27 17.07 -0.01 -0.63
N LYS A 28 17.25 0.99 -1.49
CA LYS A 28 17.14 0.81 -2.95
C LYS A 28 18.09 -0.26 -3.48
N LYS A 29 19.36 -0.21 -3.06
CA LYS A 29 20.42 -1.10 -3.56
C LYS A 29 20.14 -2.57 -3.25
N TYR A 30 19.65 -2.86 -2.05
CA TYR A 30 19.31 -4.23 -1.66
C TYR A 30 17.98 -4.69 -2.28
N SER A 31 16.99 -3.81 -2.35
CA SER A 31 15.62 -4.16 -2.78
C SER A 31 15.45 -4.27 -4.30
N GLN A 32 16.29 -3.63 -5.11
CA GLN A 32 16.08 -3.48 -6.56
C GLN A 32 15.76 -4.79 -7.29
N PHE A 33 16.50 -5.88 -7.02
CA PHE A 33 16.35 -7.15 -7.74
C PHE A 33 15.01 -7.84 -7.45
N MET A 34 14.48 -7.63 -6.24
CA MET A 34 13.17 -8.13 -5.84
C MET A 34 12.06 -7.23 -6.38
N VAL A 35 12.22 -5.91 -6.28
CA VAL A 35 11.24 -4.94 -6.77
C VAL A 35 11.01 -5.10 -8.27
N THR A 36 12.07 -5.17 -9.09
CA THR A 36 11.97 -5.40 -10.53
C THR A 36 11.20 -6.68 -10.84
N THR A 37 11.49 -7.77 -10.12
CA THR A 37 10.75 -9.03 -10.29
C THR A 37 9.29 -8.93 -9.89
N LEU A 38 8.96 -8.25 -8.80
CA LEU A 38 7.56 -8.10 -8.35
C LEU A 38 6.74 -7.25 -9.33
N ILE A 39 7.35 -6.22 -9.94
CA ILE A 39 6.71 -5.39 -10.95
C ILE A 39 6.32 -6.24 -12.16
N GLU A 40 7.27 -7.02 -12.69
CA GLU A 40 7.03 -7.91 -13.83
C GLU A 40 6.02 -9.02 -13.48
N TYR A 41 6.21 -9.69 -12.34
CA TYR A 41 5.37 -10.82 -11.91
C TYR A 41 3.91 -10.44 -11.68
N LEU A 42 3.67 -9.24 -11.16
CA LEU A 42 2.33 -8.74 -10.84
C LEU A 42 1.75 -7.86 -11.95
N SER A 43 2.42 -7.77 -13.10
CA SER A 43 2.03 -6.93 -14.24
C SER A 43 1.76 -5.47 -13.84
N LEU A 44 2.60 -4.93 -12.96
CA LEU A 44 2.55 -3.53 -12.53
C LEU A 44 3.21 -2.62 -13.56
N THR A 45 2.94 -1.32 -13.49
CA THR A 45 3.65 -0.33 -14.30
C THR A 45 5.13 -0.28 -13.94
N ASP A 46 6.00 0.03 -14.90
CA ASP A 46 7.46 0.16 -14.66
C ASP A 46 7.82 1.20 -13.59
N SER A 47 6.93 2.17 -13.35
CA SER A 47 7.05 3.19 -12.30
C SER A 47 6.53 2.74 -10.91
N ALA A 48 6.01 1.52 -10.79
CA ALA A 48 5.51 1.03 -9.51
C ALA A 48 6.65 0.89 -8.52
N SER A 49 6.38 1.23 -7.27
CA SER A 49 7.37 1.11 -6.19
C SER A 49 6.67 0.66 -4.90
N PRO A 50 7.40 -0.05 -4.01
CA PRO A 50 6.88 -0.39 -2.70
C PRO A 50 6.40 0.88 -1.98
N SER A 51 5.33 0.76 -1.19
CA SER A 51 4.87 1.90 -0.38
C SER A 51 5.97 2.37 0.57
N TYR A 52 6.26 3.67 0.53
CA TYR A 52 7.12 4.37 1.47
C TYR A 52 6.26 5.09 2.51
N SER A 53 6.79 5.29 3.71
CA SER A 53 6.16 6.11 4.73
C SER A 53 6.95 7.40 4.92
N GLU A 54 6.26 8.54 4.87
CA GLU A 54 6.82 9.86 5.14
C GLU A 54 5.99 10.54 6.24
N PRO A 55 6.54 10.73 7.46
CA PRO A 55 7.85 10.25 7.92
C PRO A 55 7.93 8.72 8.02
N ALA A 56 9.14 8.19 8.05
CA ALA A 56 9.38 6.76 8.23
C ALA A 56 8.67 6.25 9.50
N THR A 57 7.88 5.18 9.38
CA THR A 57 7.14 4.59 10.51
C THR A 57 7.16 3.08 10.44
N VAL A 58 7.49 2.42 11.56
CA VAL A 58 7.43 0.95 11.67
C VAL A 58 6.01 0.43 11.92
N TYR A 59 4.99 1.27 11.71
CA TYR A 59 3.59 0.85 11.76
C TYR A 59 3.33 -0.24 10.71
N PRO A 60 2.86 -1.45 11.11
CA PRO A 60 2.66 -2.57 10.19
C PRO A 60 1.53 -2.37 9.19
N GLY A 61 0.73 -1.30 9.34
CA GLY A 61 -0.44 -1.06 8.50
C GLY A 61 -1.55 -2.08 8.71
N THR A 62 -2.63 -1.93 7.96
CA THR A 62 -3.67 -2.95 7.85
C THR A 62 -3.29 -4.07 6.90
N LEU A 63 -3.87 -5.25 7.12
CA LEU A 63 -3.98 -6.25 6.07
C LEU A 63 -4.84 -5.68 4.94
N ASN A 64 -4.26 -5.61 3.75
CA ASN A 64 -4.91 -5.11 2.54
C ASN A 64 -4.50 -5.96 1.34
N ARG A 65 -4.87 -5.55 0.12
CA ARG A 65 -4.61 -6.34 -1.09
C ARG A 65 -3.13 -6.60 -1.38
N ASP A 66 -2.25 -5.76 -0.86
CA ASP A 66 -0.82 -5.83 -1.11
C ASP A 66 -0.05 -6.43 0.07
N ARG A 67 -0.65 -6.43 1.27
CA ARG A 67 -0.05 -6.95 2.52
C ARG A 67 -0.61 -8.29 2.98
N SER A 68 -1.72 -8.75 2.40
CA SER A 68 -2.26 -10.10 2.62
C SER A 68 -1.90 -10.99 1.43
N MET A 69 -1.38 -12.19 1.68
CA MET A 69 -1.05 -13.15 0.63
C MET A 69 -2.32 -13.65 -0.06
N MET A 70 -2.69 -13.10 -1.20
CA MET A 70 -3.87 -13.54 -1.98
C MET A 70 -3.44 -14.21 -3.29
N VAL A 71 -4.32 -14.99 -3.90
CA VAL A 71 -4.08 -15.53 -5.24
C VAL A 71 -4.79 -14.63 -6.27
N LEU A 72 -4.02 -14.09 -7.20
CA LEU A 72 -4.48 -13.36 -8.37
C LEU A 72 -4.68 -14.35 -9.53
N LYS A 73 -5.83 -14.30 -10.18
CA LYS A 73 -6.06 -14.95 -11.45
C LYS A 73 -5.71 -14.01 -12.59
N LYS A 74 -4.76 -14.41 -13.43
CA LYS A 74 -4.21 -13.55 -14.49
C LYS A 74 -5.22 -13.24 -15.60
N SER A 75 -6.15 -14.15 -15.88
CA SER A 75 -7.11 -14.02 -16.98
C SER A 75 -8.14 -12.89 -16.78
N ASP A 76 -8.56 -12.65 -15.54
CA ASP A 76 -9.65 -11.72 -15.21
C ASP A 76 -9.31 -10.77 -14.03
N ALA A 77 -8.08 -10.83 -13.53
CA ALA A 77 -7.59 -10.07 -12.39
C ALA A 77 -8.40 -10.26 -11.09
N SER A 78 -9.13 -11.37 -10.97
CA SER A 78 -9.85 -11.73 -9.75
C SER A 78 -8.90 -12.16 -8.62
N TYR A 79 -9.33 -11.92 -7.38
CA TYR A 79 -8.56 -12.25 -6.18
C TYR A 79 -9.26 -13.35 -5.38
N TYR A 80 -8.50 -14.37 -5.00
CA TYR A 80 -8.94 -15.44 -4.11
C TYR A 80 -8.24 -15.31 -2.76
N SER A 81 -9.06 -15.23 -1.71
CA SER A 81 -8.61 -15.23 -0.31
C SER A 81 -8.31 -16.64 0.18
N LEU A 82 -9.15 -17.59 -0.25
CA LEU A 82 -8.99 -19.03 -0.08
C LEU A 82 -8.87 -19.64 -1.48
N PHE A 83 -7.81 -20.43 -1.70
CA PHE A 83 -7.53 -21.05 -2.99
C PHE A 83 -7.62 -22.57 -2.85
N ASN A 84 -8.63 -23.16 -3.47
CA ASN A 84 -8.92 -24.60 -3.41
C ASN A 84 -8.73 -25.30 -4.77
N GLU A 85 -8.19 -24.60 -5.77
CA GLU A 85 -7.94 -25.14 -7.11
C GLU A 85 -6.51 -25.68 -7.25
N SER A 86 -6.23 -26.38 -8.34
CA SER A 86 -4.86 -26.79 -8.68
C SER A 86 -4.03 -25.58 -9.12
N TRP A 87 -2.82 -25.46 -8.57
CA TRP A 87 -1.89 -24.39 -8.93
C TRP A 87 -1.41 -24.49 -10.38
N SER A 88 -1.39 -23.35 -11.09
CA SER A 88 -0.87 -23.17 -12.44
C SER A 88 -0.14 -21.83 -12.50
N ASP A 89 1.15 -21.82 -12.84
CA ASP A 89 1.92 -20.58 -12.99
C ASP A 89 1.44 -19.72 -14.18
N GLU A 90 0.72 -20.32 -15.13
CA GLU A 90 0.17 -19.63 -16.31
C GLU A 90 -1.12 -18.89 -15.95
N ASP A 91 -1.94 -19.45 -15.07
CA ASP A 91 -3.26 -18.90 -14.71
C ASP A 91 -3.22 -18.05 -13.44
N TYR A 92 -2.31 -18.36 -12.53
CA TYR A 92 -2.31 -17.81 -11.17
C TYR A 92 -0.99 -17.12 -10.82
N ALA A 93 -1.10 -16.12 -9.95
CA ALA A 93 0.03 -15.46 -9.31
C ALA A 93 -0.29 -15.20 -7.82
N VAL A 94 0.72 -15.19 -6.96
CA VAL A 94 0.55 -14.75 -5.58
C VAL A 94 0.64 -13.23 -5.54
N ARG A 95 -0.44 -12.54 -5.17
CA ARG A 95 -0.42 -11.10 -4.93
C ARG A 95 0.15 -10.82 -3.55
N LEU A 96 1.38 -10.32 -3.52
CA LEU A 96 2.03 -9.75 -2.34
C LEU A 96 2.99 -8.64 -2.80
N PHE A 97 2.75 -7.42 -2.36
CA PHE A 97 3.62 -6.27 -2.66
C PHE A 97 3.91 -5.52 -1.36
N PRO A 98 4.88 -6.02 -0.55
CA PRO A 98 5.19 -5.50 0.78
C PRO A 98 5.66 -4.04 0.73
N ASN A 99 5.68 -3.38 1.89
CA ASN A 99 6.21 -2.03 1.98
C ASN A 99 7.75 -2.00 1.80
N ALA A 100 8.30 -0.81 1.57
CA ALA A 100 9.73 -0.65 1.31
C ALA A 100 10.63 -1.26 2.41
N TYR A 101 10.23 -1.13 3.68
CA TYR A 101 10.97 -1.69 4.81
C TYR A 101 10.93 -3.22 4.85
N GLU A 102 9.77 -3.83 4.59
CA GLU A 102 9.61 -5.29 4.52
C GLU A 102 10.40 -5.89 3.36
N VAL A 103 10.33 -5.27 2.17
CA VAL A 103 11.12 -5.68 1.00
C VAL A 103 12.61 -5.58 1.31
N PHE A 104 13.06 -4.46 1.89
CA PHE A 104 14.45 -4.27 2.28
C PHE A 104 14.91 -5.32 3.30
N THR A 105 14.14 -5.53 4.37
CA THR A 105 14.50 -6.47 5.44
C THR A 105 14.69 -7.87 4.89
N ARG A 106 13.78 -8.32 4.02
CA ARG A 106 13.86 -9.63 3.38
C ARG A 106 15.04 -9.73 2.42
N ALA A 107 15.26 -8.71 1.58
CA ALA A 107 16.35 -8.70 0.61
C ALA A 107 17.73 -8.60 1.27
N PHE A 108 17.84 -7.82 2.33
CA PHE A 108 19.03 -7.71 3.18
C PHE A 108 19.35 -9.07 3.83
N LEU A 109 18.36 -9.72 4.44
CA LEU A 109 18.54 -11.04 5.04
C LEU A 109 18.98 -12.07 3.99
N ALA A 110 18.37 -12.08 2.79
CA ALA A 110 18.75 -12.97 1.71
C ALA A 110 20.22 -12.79 1.29
N SER A 111 20.67 -11.53 1.18
CA SER A 111 22.05 -11.18 0.84
C SER A 111 23.04 -11.53 1.95
N ALA A 112 22.69 -11.29 3.21
CA ALA A 112 23.54 -11.61 4.36
C ALA A 112 23.75 -13.12 4.57
N MET A 113 22.83 -13.94 4.08
CA MET A 113 22.91 -15.41 4.18
C MET A 113 23.72 -16.05 3.03
N VAL A 114 24.27 -15.26 2.10
CA VAL A 114 25.07 -15.78 0.99
C VAL A 114 26.50 -16.12 1.46
N PRO A 115 26.94 -17.38 1.35
CA PRO A 115 28.34 -17.71 1.62
C PRO A 115 29.27 -17.05 0.60
N ASN A 116 30.39 -16.44 1.06
CA ASN A 116 31.36 -15.78 0.18
C ASN A 116 31.82 -16.66 -0.99
N ALA A 117 32.10 -17.95 -0.72
CA ALA A 117 32.51 -18.91 -1.75
C ALA A 117 31.45 -19.12 -2.85
N THR A 118 30.17 -18.88 -2.56
CA THR A 118 29.09 -18.93 -3.53
C THR A 118 29.00 -17.63 -4.34
N ALA A 119 29.26 -16.48 -3.71
CA ALA A 119 29.22 -15.17 -4.38
C ALA A 119 30.31 -15.03 -5.46
N ASP A 120 31.53 -15.51 -5.21
CA ASP A 120 32.67 -15.33 -6.11
C ASP A 120 32.57 -16.11 -7.44
N GLY A 121 31.73 -17.14 -7.48
CA GLY A 121 31.51 -17.98 -8.68
C GLY A 121 30.10 -17.90 -9.26
N ALA A 122 29.21 -17.09 -8.67
CA ALA A 122 27.82 -17.03 -9.09
C ALA A 122 27.64 -16.21 -10.38
N PRO A 123 26.72 -16.62 -11.28
CA PRO A 123 26.32 -15.80 -12.41
C PRO A 123 25.77 -14.44 -11.96
N SER A 124 26.12 -13.39 -12.71
CA SER A 124 25.56 -12.05 -12.51
C SER A 124 24.10 -12.01 -12.97
N CYS A 125 23.26 -11.28 -12.25
CA CYS A 125 21.83 -11.13 -12.54
C CYS A 125 21.32 -9.72 -12.23
N SER A 126 20.23 -9.34 -12.89
CA SER A 126 19.55 -8.04 -12.70
C SER A 126 18.13 -8.16 -12.14
N GLN A 127 17.56 -9.37 -12.13
CA GLN A 127 16.23 -9.66 -11.62
C GLN A 127 16.18 -11.08 -11.04
N SER A 128 15.33 -11.30 -10.05
CA SER A 128 15.24 -12.57 -9.31
C SER A 128 14.88 -13.75 -10.21
N GLN A 129 14.03 -13.53 -11.22
CA GLN A 129 13.66 -14.53 -12.22
C GLN A 129 14.74 -14.78 -13.28
N GLY A 130 15.78 -13.93 -13.35
CA GLY A 130 16.90 -14.07 -14.28
C GLY A 130 17.90 -15.16 -13.89
N CYS A 131 17.73 -15.75 -12.70
CA CYS A 131 18.51 -16.90 -12.26
C CYS A 131 17.95 -18.21 -12.81
N SER A 132 18.75 -19.28 -12.75
CA SER A 132 18.32 -20.62 -13.20
C SER A 132 16.99 -21.04 -12.56
N ASP A 133 16.25 -21.89 -13.27
CA ASP A 133 14.91 -22.34 -12.91
C ASP A 133 13.84 -21.23 -12.86
N GLY A 134 14.04 -20.13 -13.60
CA GLY A 134 13.09 -19.01 -13.67
C GLY A 134 12.84 -18.37 -12.30
N GLY A 135 13.82 -18.44 -11.41
CA GLY A 135 13.70 -17.96 -10.04
C GLY A 135 12.83 -18.84 -9.14
N LYS A 136 12.56 -20.12 -9.44
CA LYS A 136 11.73 -21.00 -8.59
C LYS A 136 12.47 -21.45 -7.33
N GLY A 137 13.72 -21.90 -7.46
CA GLY A 137 14.60 -22.28 -6.33
C GLY A 137 15.78 -21.33 -6.10
N MET A 138 16.15 -20.58 -7.14
CA MET A 138 17.21 -19.57 -7.09
C MET A 138 16.61 -18.18 -7.13
N GLU A 139 17.37 -17.18 -6.73
CA GLU A 139 17.00 -15.78 -6.81
C GLU A 139 18.22 -14.89 -6.97
N CYS A 140 17.99 -13.68 -7.45
CA CYS A 140 19.02 -12.66 -7.59
C CYS A 140 19.01 -11.77 -6.35
N VAL A 141 20.12 -11.77 -5.61
CA VAL A 141 20.27 -10.93 -4.42
C VAL A 141 21.44 -9.98 -4.59
N TYR A 142 21.43 -8.88 -3.83
CA TYR A 142 22.57 -7.96 -3.77
C TYR A 142 23.88 -8.71 -3.47
N PRO A 143 24.99 -8.46 -4.20
CA PRO A 143 25.23 -7.38 -5.18
C PRO A 143 24.81 -7.65 -6.64
N GLY A 144 23.99 -8.67 -6.90
CA GLY A 144 23.54 -9.06 -8.24
C GLY A 144 24.03 -10.46 -8.61
N VAL A 145 23.90 -11.40 -7.67
CA VAL A 145 24.38 -12.79 -7.80
C VAL A 145 23.23 -13.77 -7.62
N CYS A 146 23.25 -14.84 -8.40
CA CYS A 146 22.27 -15.92 -8.29
C CYS A 146 22.58 -16.86 -7.14
N VAL A 147 21.67 -16.98 -6.19
CA VAL A 147 21.81 -17.82 -5.00
C VAL A 147 20.54 -18.61 -4.72
N LYS A 148 20.65 -19.66 -3.90
CA LYS A 148 19.48 -20.41 -3.45
C LYS A 148 18.64 -19.55 -2.50
N LYS A 149 17.32 -19.56 -2.68
CA LYS A 149 16.41 -18.81 -1.81
C LYS A 149 16.58 -19.19 -0.35
N SER A 150 16.73 -18.18 0.51
CA SER A 150 17.00 -18.36 1.95
C SER A 150 16.11 -17.50 2.86
N ALA A 151 15.48 -16.45 2.33
CA ALA A 151 14.57 -15.57 3.06
C ALA A 151 13.19 -15.53 2.40
N PHE A 152 12.13 -15.50 3.19
CA PHE A 152 10.75 -15.55 2.69
C PHE A 152 9.86 -14.57 3.44
N HIS A 153 8.84 -14.04 2.76
CA HIS A 153 7.77 -13.34 3.44
C HIS A 153 6.80 -14.35 4.05
N HIS A 154 6.25 -14.00 5.20
CA HIS A 154 5.18 -14.74 5.83
C HIS A 154 4.12 -13.75 6.30
N GLU A 155 2.85 -14.10 6.13
CA GLU A 155 1.77 -13.30 6.69
C GLU A 155 1.84 -13.33 8.22
N ALA A 156 1.78 -12.15 8.82
CA ALA A 156 1.70 -11.98 10.27
C ALA A 156 0.31 -11.43 10.63
N SER A 157 -0.66 -12.33 10.77
CA SER A 157 -2.01 -12.02 11.21
C SER A 157 -2.34 -12.71 12.53
N SER A 158 -3.31 -12.18 13.28
CA SER A 158 -3.70 -12.76 14.56
C SER A 158 -4.27 -14.18 14.36
N PRO A 159 -3.87 -15.17 15.17
CA PRO A 159 -4.49 -16.51 15.10
C PRO A 159 -5.96 -16.51 15.54
N GLY A 160 -6.45 -15.40 16.12
CA GLY A 160 -7.86 -15.21 16.47
C GLY A 160 -8.78 -14.88 15.28
N ILE A 161 -8.21 -14.62 14.10
CA ILE A 161 -8.97 -14.33 12.88
C ILE A 161 -8.74 -15.40 11.81
N LYS A 162 -9.74 -15.61 10.97
CA LYS A 162 -9.68 -16.54 9.84
C LYS A 162 -10.21 -15.86 8.59
N ARG A 163 -9.51 -16.04 7.46
CA ARG A 163 -9.95 -15.57 6.15
C ARG A 163 -11.27 -16.23 5.73
N THR A 164 -12.13 -15.46 5.09
CA THR A 164 -13.32 -15.97 4.40
C THR A 164 -13.08 -16.06 2.89
N ASP A 165 -14.06 -16.58 2.15
CA ASP A 165 -14.02 -16.61 0.67
C ASP A 165 -14.04 -15.20 0.06
N THR A 166 -14.50 -14.20 0.82
CA THR A 166 -14.53 -12.80 0.37
C THR A 166 -13.16 -12.15 0.63
N PRO A 167 -12.50 -11.57 -0.40
CA PRO A 167 -11.21 -10.90 -0.21
C PRO A 167 -11.25 -9.81 0.86
N LEU A 168 -10.24 -9.83 1.74
CA LEU A 168 -10.07 -8.90 2.87
C LEU A 168 -11.17 -8.97 3.94
N GLN A 169 -12.01 -9.99 3.92
CA GLN A 169 -12.95 -10.27 5.00
C GLN A 169 -12.41 -11.38 5.89
N TYR A 170 -12.55 -11.18 7.20
CA TYR A 170 -12.05 -12.08 8.23
C TYR A 170 -13.14 -12.33 9.27
N ASP A 171 -13.31 -13.59 9.67
CA ASP A 171 -14.14 -13.99 10.79
C ASP A 171 -13.30 -14.04 12.07
N VAL A 172 -13.90 -13.64 13.19
CA VAL A 172 -13.30 -13.82 14.52
C VAL A 172 -13.60 -15.24 14.98
N VAL A 173 -12.56 -16.08 15.03
CA VAL A 173 -12.66 -17.49 15.45
C VAL A 173 -12.26 -17.71 16.90
N ASN A 174 -11.44 -16.81 17.47
CA ASN A 174 -11.06 -16.88 18.88
C ASN A 174 -10.74 -15.50 19.45
N SER A 175 -11.62 -14.99 20.30
CA SER A 175 -11.52 -13.68 20.94
C SER A 175 -10.51 -13.60 22.09
N SER A 176 -9.88 -14.71 22.48
CA SER A 176 -8.79 -14.70 23.47
C SER A 176 -7.44 -14.25 22.91
N HIS A 177 -7.30 -14.20 21.58
CA HIS A 177 -6.12 -13.66 20.92
C HIS A 177 -6.24 -12.15 20.67
N PRO A 178 -5.12 -11.42 20.51
CA PRO A 178 -5.17 -9.99 20.22
C PRO A 178 -5.86 -9.75 18.87
N ILE A 179 -6.96 -9.02 18.88
CA ILE A 179 -7.71 -8.64 17.68
C ILE A 179 -7.71 -7.12 17.63
N TRP A 180 -6.86 -6.58 16.77
CA TRP A 180 -6.78 -5.15 16.48
C TRP A 180 -7.27 -4.94 15.06
N THR A 181 -8.26 -4.07 14.90
CA THR A 181 -8.80 -3.69 13.60
C THR A 181 -8.74 -2.17 13.49
N GLU A 182 -8.26 -1.69 12.36
CA GLU A 182 -8.20 -0.27 12.06
C GLU A 182 -9.45 0.12 11.25
N PRO A 183 -10.19 1.18 11.63
CA PRO A 183 -11.33 1.63 10.86
C PRO A 183 -10.88 2.17 9.51
N GLN A 184 -11.63 1.85 8.45
CA GLN A 184 -11.40 2.49 7.16
C GLN A 184 -11.89 3.93 7.22
N TRP A 185 -10.99 4.89 7.01
CA TRP A 185 -11.34 6.29 6.88
C TRP A 185 -11.45 6.72 5.42
N ALA A 186 -12.07 7.88 5.21
CA ALA A 186 -12.11 8.53 3.91
C ALA A 186 -10.73 9.11 3.54
N ASN A 187 -10.44 9.15 2.23
CA ASN A 187 -9.14 9.61 1.71
C ASN A 187 -8.93 11.13 1.87
N ASP A 188 -9.93 11.86 2.33
CA ASP A 188 -9.95 13.31 2.52
C ASP A 188 -9.86 13.71 4.00
N ILE A 189 -9.34 12.83 4.88
CA ILE A 189 -8.97 13.24 6.23
C ILE A 189 -7.96 14.40 6.12
N GLY A 190 -8.38 15.53 6.67
CA GLY A 190 -7.56 16.72 6.73
C GLY A 190 -8.11 17.68 7.76
N SER A 191 -7.26 18.60 8.20
CA SER A 191 -7.65 19.74 9.01
C SER A 191 -7.64 20.99 8.13
N TYR A 192 -8.73 21.74 8.15
CA TYR A 192 -8.83 23.03 7.48
C TYR A 192 -8.91 24.14 8.53
N SER A 193 -8.17 25.21 8.30
CA SER A 193 -8.27 26.43 9.12
C SER A 193 -8.92 27.52 8.28
N PHE A 194 -10.00 28.09 8.79
CA PHE A 194 -10.70 29.21 8.16
C PHE A 194 -11.06 30.27 9.22
N PRO A 195 -11.10 31.55 8.84
CA PRO A 195 -11.63 32.58 9.73
C PRO A 195 -13.09 32.28 10.07
N ASP A 196 -13.43 32.24 11.36
CA ASP A 196 -14.82 32.11 11.82
C ASP A 196 -15.47 33.51 11.81
N PRO A 197 -16.43 33.80 10.91
CA PRO A 197 -17.13 35.08 10.88
C PRO A 197 -18.08 35.27 12.08
N GLY A 198 -18.28 34.24 12.90
CA GLY A 198 -19.24 34.22 13.99
C GLY A 198 -20.68 34.05 13.48
N ALA A 199 -21.53 33.48 14.33
CA ALA A 199 -22.90 33.12 13.95
C ALA A 199 -23.78 34.32 13.52
N TRP A 200 -23.46 35.52 14.02
CA TRP A 200 -24.28 36.72 13.78
C TRP A 200 -24.29 37.18 12.32
N ILE A 201 -23.15 37.08 11.64
CA ILE A 201 -23.05 37.43 10.21
C ILE A 201 -23.92 36.47 9.37
N GLY A 202 -23.97 35.19 9.75
CA GLY A 202 -24.87 34.20 9.15
C GLY A 202 -26.33 34.59 9.28
N TRP A 203 -26.76 35.00 10.48
CA TRP A 203 -28.14 35.43 10.74
C TRP A 203 -28.53 36.70 9.97
N ILE A 204 -27.65 37.71 9.93
CA ILE A 204 -27.90 38.92 9.14
C ILE A 204 -28.06 38.58 7.66
N THR A 205 -27.15 37.77 7.12
CA THR A 205 -27.15 37.41 5.70
C THR A 205 -28.42 36.62 5.35
N LEU A 206 -28.84 35.69 6.21
CA LEU A 206 -30.08 34.95 6.05
C LEU A 206 -31.30 35.87 6.07
N ALA A 207 -31.39 36.80 7.03
CA ALA A 207 -32.50 37.73 7.14
C ALA A 207 -32.63 38.62 5.90
N ILE A 208 -31.51 39.17 5.41
CA ILE A 208 -31.49 39.96 4.17
C ILE A 208 -31.95 39.11 2.99
N GLY A 209 -31.45 37.87 2.86
CA GLY A 209 -31.85 36.94 1.81
C GLY A 209 -33.35 36.62 1.79
N VAL A 210 -33.96 36.45 2.97
CA VAL A 210 -35.41 36.24 3.12
C VAL A 210 -36.19 37.48 2.69
N VAL A 211 -35.77 38.68 3.11
CA VAL A 211 -36.45 39.94 2.75
C VAL A 211 -36.40 40.18 1.24
N VAL A 212 -35.22 40.05 0.62
CA VAL A 212 -35.07 40.28 -0.83
C VAL A 212 -35.89 39.28 -1.63
N THR A 213 -35.87 38.00 -1.25
CA THR A 213 -36.69 36.97 -1.90
C THR A 213 -38.19 37.28 -1.75
N GLY A 214 -38.63 37.65 -0.55
CA GLY A 214 -40.03 38.00 -0.28
C GLY A 214 -40.52 39.20 -1.10
N LEU A 215 -39.71 40.26 -1.18
CA LEU A 215 -40.00 41.43 -2.00
C LEU A 215 -40.05 41.08 -3.49
N GLY A 216 -39.12 40.25 -3.98
CA GLY A 216 -39.10 39.77 -5.35
C GLY A 216 -40.36 38.99 -5.71
N VAL A 217 -40.76 38.03 -4.87
CA VAL A 217 -42.00 37.26 -5.05
C VAL A 217 -43.22 38.18 -5.05
N GLY A 218 -43.30 39.11 -4.10
CA GLY A 218 -44.39 40.09 -4.02
C GLY A 218 -44.49 40.95 -5.28
N ALA A 219 -43.38 41.49 -5.77
CA ALA A 219 -43.31 42.25 -7.00
C ALA A 219 -43.71 41.41 -8.23
N SER A 220 -43.25 40.17 -8.33
CA SER A 220 -43.65 39.25 -9.41
C SER A 220 -45.16 38.96 -9.39
N PHE A 221 -45.76 38.75 -8.21
CA PHE A 221 -47.21 38.60 -8.09
C PHE A 221 -47.98 39.86 -8.49
N MET A 222 -47.48 41.05 -8.15
CA MET A 222 -48.07 42.31 -8.57
C MET A 222 -48.03 42.49 -10.09
N VAL A 223 -46.89 42.18 -10.73
CA VAL A 223 -46.75 42.24 -12.19
C VAL A 223 -47.63 41.18 -12.88
N LEU A 224 -47.66 39.94 -12.39
CA LEU A 224 -48.54 38.90 -12.95
C LEU A 224 -50.02 39.30 -12.87
N ARG A 225 -50.44 39.89 -11.75
CA ARG A 225 -51.81 40.42 -11.59
C ARG A 225 -52.09 41.61 -12.50
N SER A 226 -51.12 42.49 -12.75
CA SER A 226 -51.32 43.62 -13.66
C SER A 226 -51.42 43.16 -15.12
N VAL A 227 -50.60 42.19 -15.53
CA VAL A 227 -50.62 41.61 -16.89
C VAL A 227 -51.91 40.80 -17.15
N GLN A 228 -52.42 40.06 -16.15
CA GLN A 228 -53.72 39.39 -16.27
C GLN A 228 -54.88 40.38 -16.45
N LYS A 229 -54.82 41.57 -15.85
CA LYS A 229 -55.81 42.64 -16.03
C LYS A 229 -55.73 43.33 -17.40
N MET A 230 -54.63 43.19 -18.14
CA MET A 230 -54.48 43.77 -19.48
C MET A 230 -54.98 42.86 -20.62
N LYS A 231 -55.45 41.64 -20.35
CA LYS A 231 -55.90 40.69 -21.38
C LYS A 231 -57.37 40.82 -21.85
N LEU A 232 -58.02 41.95 -21.59
CA LEU A 232 -59.35 42.28 -22.14
C LEU A 232 -59.40 43.77 -22.49
N MET A 233 -58.80 44.13 -23.62
CA MET A 233 -59.28 45.18 -24.53
C MET A 233 -59.08 44.67 -25.95
#